data_AF-A0A6I7WYA9-F1
#
_entry.id   AF-A0A6I7WYA9-F1
#
_cell.length_a   1.000
_cell.length_b   1.000
_cell.length_c   1.000
_cell.angle_alpha   90.00
_cell.angle_beta   90.00
_cell.angle_gamma   90.00
#
_symmetry.space_group_name_H-M   'P 1'
#
loop_
_entity.id
_entity.type
_entity.pdbx_description
1 polymer ?
#
loop_
_entity_poly.entity_id
_entity_poly.type
_entity_poly.pdbx_seq_one_letter_code
_entity_poly.pdbx_strand_id
1 'polypeptide(L)'
;MKVNIGLLIGVFLIFVALKNIFPRIEQSLRTMIKYERIYLMIMGVVHGITNLGGSLLTALVHEQGHSKNITRVTIAICYATFAVFQLLTLYVIGYESGMPYTDNMLLLQISVIVFLFTEEFLYSQIDNQKYTQLFAIFLAVSGVLLILKSVSS
;
A
#
# COMPACT_ATOMS: atom_id res chain seq x y z
N MET A 1 -1.85 8.80 -26.93
CA MET A 1 -0.78 8.68 -25.91
C MET A 1 -1.33 7.83 -24.77
N LYS A 2 -0.94 6.56 -24.63
CA LYS A 2 -1.40 5.73 -23.50
C LYS A 2 -0.63 6.17 -22.26
N VAL A 3 -1.30 6.83 -21.32
CA VAL A 3 -0.67 7.14 -20.02
C VAL A 3 -0.43 5.82 -19.30
N ASN A 4 0.83 5.46 -19.07
CA ASN A 4 1.16 4.27 -18.30
C ASN A 4 1.01 4.61 -16.81
N ILE A 5 -0.16 4.30 -16.24
CA ILE A 5 -0.50 4.56 -14.84
C ILE A 5 0.52 3.89 -13.91
N GLY A 6 1.05 2.72 -14.28
CA GLY A 6 2.11 2.05 -13.54
C GLY A 6 3.39 2.88 -13.46
N LEU A 7 3.81 3.50 -14.56
CA LEU A 7 4.97 4.38 -14.59
C LEU A 7 4.74 5.63 -13.70
N LEU A 8 3.57 6.26 -13.79
CA LEU A 8 3.22 7.42 -12.96
C LEU A 8 3.24 7.07 -11.48
N ILE A 9 2.66 5.93 -11.09
CA ILE A 9 2.68 5.47 -9.71
C ILE A 9 4.10 5.13 -9.27
N GLY A 10 4.90 4.47 -10.11
CA GLY A 10 6.27 4.11 -9.78
C GLY A 10 7.14 5.34 -9.49
N VAL A 11 7.01 6.39 -10.33
CA VAL A 11 7.65 7.69 -10.10
C VAL A 11 7.16 8.33 -8.80
N PHE A 12 5.86 8.27 -8.52
CA PHE A 12 5.30 8.78 -7.28
C PHE A 12 5.84 8.05 -6.04
N LEU A 13 6.01 6.71 -6.07
CA LEU A 13 6.58 5.96 -4.96
C LEU A 13 8.04 6.34 -4.70
N ILE A 14 8.83 6.53 -5.75
CA ILE A 14 10.21 7.04 -5.62
C ILE A 14 10.18 8.44 -5.02
N PHE A 15 9.30 9.32 -5.49
CA PHE A 15 9.14 10.67 -4.95
C PHE A 15 8.85 10.65 -3.45
N VAL A 16 7.94 9.79 -2.98
CA VAL A 16 7.65 9.65 -1.54
C VAL A 16 8.86 9.08 -0.78
N ALA A 17 9.56 8.08 -1.32
CA ALA A 17 10.74 7.51 -0.69
C ALA A 17 11.85 8.55 -0.44
N LEU A 18 11.95 9.56 -1.31
CA LEU A 18 12.94 10.63 -1.24
C LEU A 18 12.63 11.71 -0.19
N LYS A 19 11.47 11.68 0.47
CA LYS A 19 11.07 12.73 1.43
C LYS A 19 12.07 12.94 2.56
N ASN A 20 12.68 11.87 3.05
CA ASN A 20 13.60 11.89 4.19
C ASN A 20 14.97 12.50 3.81
N ILE A 21 15.22 12.69 2.50
CA ILE A 21 16.44 13.27 1.96
C ILE A 21 16.22 14.74 1.60
N PHE A 22 15.03 15.09 1.09
CA PHE A 22 14.74 16.43 0.57
C PHE A 22 13.57 17.09 1.30
N PRO A 23 13.81 18.15 2.11
CA PRO A 23 12.76 18.86 2.85
C PRO A 23 11.65 19.45 1.96
N ARG A 24 12.00 19.83 0.72
CA ARG A 24 11.03 20.34 -0.27
C ARG A 24 10.01 19.28 -0.68
N ILE A 25 10.42 18.01 -0.75
CA ILE A 25 9.55 16.88 -1.09
C ILE A 25 8.58 16.63 0.07
N GLU A 26 9.08 16.60 1.31
CA GLU A 26 8.24 16.48 2.50
C GLU A 26 7.18 17.58 2.55
N GLN A 27 7.56 18.84 2.31
CA GLN A 27 6.62 19.97 2.34
C GLN A 27 5.57 19.87 1.21
N SER A 28 5.96 19.39 0.02
CA SER A 28 5.04 19.14 -1.09
C SER A 28 4.03 18.04 -0.75
N LEU A 29 4.50 16.92 -0.17
CA LEU A 29 3.65 15.81 0.26
C LEU A 29 2.67 16.25 1.34
N ARG A 30 3.12 16.98 2.36
CA ARG A 30 2.24 17.56 3.40
C ARG A 30 1.14 18.43 2.80
N THR A 31 1.47 19.23 1.79
CA THR A 31 0.48 20.09 1.10
C THR A 31 -0.53 19.27 0.31
N MET A 32 -0.08 18.22 -0.37
CA MET A 32 -0.96 17.31 -1.12
C MET A 32 -1.93 16.58 -0.19
N ILE A 33 -1.45 16.15 0.98
CA ILE A 33 -2.21 15.37 1.96
C ILE A 33 -3.20 16.23 2.76
N LYS A 34 -2.99 17.56 2.79
CA LYS A 34 -4.02 18.50 3.28
C LYS A 34 -5.37 18.30 2.57
N TYR A 35 -5.36 17.80 1.33
CA TYR A 35 -6.55 17.43 0.57
C TYR A 35 -6.83 15.92 0.61
N GLU A 36 -6.71 15.31 1.79
CA GLU A 36 -6.80 13.86 2.02
C GLU A 36 -8.00 13.20 1.35
N ARG A 37 -9.20 13.81 1.41
CA ARG A 37 -10.41 13.26 0.77
C ARG A 37 -10.28 13.10 -0.74
N ILE A 38 -9.69 14.09 -1.40
CA ILE A 38 -9.48 14.07 -2.86
C ILE A 38 -8.43 13.01 -3.19
N TYR A 39 -7.35 12.96 -2.40
CA TYR A 39 -6.31 11.95 -2.56
C TYR A 39 -6.87 10.53 -2.41
N LEU A 40 -7.66 10.26 -1.37
CA LEU A 40 -8.28 8.96 -1.13
C LEU A 40 -9.27 8.58 -2.24
N MET A 41 -10.02 9.53 -2.78
CA MET A 41 -10.93 9.29 -3.91
C MET A 41 -10.15 8.89 -5.17
N ILE A 42 -9.13 9.67 -5.55
CA ILE A 42 -8.27 9.37 -6.71
C ILE A 42 -7.57 8.02 -6.51
N MET A 43 -7.00 7.80 -5.33
CA MET A 43 -6.33 6.55 -4.99
C MET A 43 -7.29 5.36 -5.05
N GLY A 44 -8.54 5.49 -4.60
CA GLY A 44 -9.56 4.44 -4.71
C GLY A 44 -9.89 4.09 -6.16
N VAL A 45 -10.04 5.08 -7.04
CA VAL A 45 -10.22 4.86 -8.49
C VAL A 45 -9.02 4.15 -9.09
N VAL A 46 -7.81 4.65 -8.81
CA VAL A 46 -6.56 4.04 -9.27
C VAL A 46 -6.43 2.61 -8.74
N HIS A 47 -6.76 2.36 -7.47
CA HIS A 47 -6.73 1.04 -6.86
C HIS A 47 -7.69 0.08 -7.56
N GLY A 48 -8.95 0.47 -7.77
CA GLY A 48 -9.95 -0.37 -8.42
C GLY A 48 -9.57 -0.75 -9.85
N ILE A 49 -8.96 0.18 -10.60
CA ILE A 49 -8.59 -0.05 -12.01
C ILE A 49 -7.26 -0.81 -12.16
N THR A 50 -6.29 -0.58 -11.26
CA THR A 50 -4.91 -1.04 -11.47
C THR A 50 -4.36 -1.97 -10.39
N ASN A 51 -5.06 -2.09 -9.26
CA ASN A 51 -4.59 -2.75 -8.04
C ASN A 51 -3.30 -2.15 -7.43
N LEU A 52 -2.90 -0.94 -7.83
CA LEU A 52 -1.68 -0.27 -7.36
C LEU A 52 -1.90 0.73 -6.20
N GLY A 53 -3.15 0.89 -5.74
CA GLY A 53 -3.47 1.85 -4.68
C GLY A 53 -2.87 1.53 -3.31
N GLY A 54 -2.44 0.29 -3.07
CA GLY A 54 -1.90 -0.13 -1.79
C GLY A 54 -0.64 0.63 -1.37
N SER A 55 0.32 0.77 -2.29
CA SER A 55 1.54 1.54 -2.03
C SER A 55 1.27 3.04 -1.89
N LEU A 56 0.29 3.59 -2.62
CA LEU A 56 -0.17 4.98 -2.47
C LEU A 56 -0.80 5.26 -1.11
N LEU A 57 -1.68 4.36 -0.65
CA LEU A 57 -2.30 4.45 0.66
C LEU A 57 -1.24 4.37 1.76
N THR A 58 -0.29 3.45 1.62
CA THR A 58 0.77 3.28 2.61
C THR A 58 1.67 4.52 2.68
N ALA A 59 1.98 5.13 1.54
CA ALA A 59 2.65 6.42 1.47
C ALA A 59 1.88 7.52 2.23
N LEU A 60 0.58 7.67 1.97
CA LEU A 60 -0.29 8.66 2.63
C LEU A 60 -0.26 8.53 4.16
N VAL A 61 -0.52 7.33 4.67
CA VAL A 61 -0.57 7.10 6.13
C VAL A 61 0.80 7.33 6.77
N HIS A 62 1.89 7.01 6.06
CA HIS A 62 3.23 7.24 6.57
C HIS A 62 3.63 8.72 6.59
N GLU A 63 3.11 9.55 5.69
CA GLU A 63 3.32 11.01 5.73
C GLU A 63 2.67 11.71 6.93
N GLN A 64 1.66 11.09 7.55
CA GLN A 64 0.99 11.66 8.73
C GLN A 64 1.92 11.72 9.97
N GLY A 65 3.10 11.08 9.91
CA GLY A 65 4.12 11.17 10.95
C GLY A 65 3.73 10.48 12.27
N HIS A 66 2.78 9.56 12.21
CA HIS A 66 2.37 8.76 13.36
C HIS A 66 3.43 7.71 13.74
N SER A 67 3.32 7.14 14.95
CA SER A 67 4.16 6.03 15.37
C SER A 67 3.90 4.78 14.53
N LYS A 68 4.87 3.87 14.45
CA LYS A 68 4.79 2.64 13.65
C LYS A 68 3.48 1.86 13.88
N ASN A 69 3.02 1.81 15.13
CA ASN A 69 1.82 1.07 15.52
C ASN A 69 0.54 1.72 14.98
N ILE A 70 0.42 3.05 15.10
CA ILE A 70 -0.73 3.79 14.58
C ILE A 70 -0.75 3.68 13.06
N THR A 71 0.40 3.93 12.40
CA THR A 71 0.54 3.78 10.95
C THR A 71 0.10 2.39 10.49
N ARG A 72 0.58 1.34 11.13
CA ARG A 72 0.22 -0.05 10.79
C ARG A 72 -1.26 -0.34 10.98
N VAL A 73 -1.86 0.05 12.11
CA VAL A 73 -3.28 -0.20 12.38
C VAL A 73 -4.15 0.53 11.37
N THR A 74 -3.84 1.78 11.04
CA THR A 74 -4.54 2.54 10.01
C THR A 74 -4.45 1.85 8.65
N ILE A 75 -3.26 1.43 8.23
CA ILE A 75 -3.06 0.68 6.99
C ILE A 75 -3.90 -0.60 6.98
N ALA A 76 -3.87 -1.37 8.07
CA ALA A 76 -4.62 -2.63 8.19
C ALA A 76 -6.13 -2.43 8.05
N ILE A 77 -6.70 -1.42 8.72
CA ILE A 77 -8.14 -1.11 8.62
C ILE A 77 -8.51 -0.66 7.21
N CYS A 78 -7.67 0.16 6.56
CA CYS A 78 -7.91 0.59 5.19
C CYS A 78 -7.88 -0.60 4.20
N TYR A 79 -6.90 -1.50 4.30
CA TYR A 79 -6.87 -2.71 3.46
C TYR A 79 -8.00 -3.68 3.75
N ALA A 80 -8.38 -3.85 5.02
CA ALA A 80 -9.55 -4.65 5.39
C ALA A 80 -10.81 -4.07 4.73
N THR A 81 -10.93 -2.74 4.70
CA THR A 81 -12.05 -2.05 4.03
C THR A 81 -12.03 -2.31 2.52
N PHE A 82 -10.87 -2.23 1.85
CA PHE A 82 -10.74 -2.58 0.43
C PHE A 82 -11.12 -4.03 0.15
N ALA A 83 -10.65 -4.97 0.95
CA ALA A 83 -10.98 -6.38 0.81
C ALA A 83 -12.49 -6.63 0.98
N VAL A 84 -13.13 -5.98 1.95
CA VAL A 84 -14.59 -6.08 2.16
C VAL A 84 -15.34 -5.61 0.93
N PHE A 85 -15.01 -4.44 0.37
CA PHE A 85 -15.68 -3.95 -0.84
C PHE A 85 -15.43 -4.86 -2.04
N GLN A 86 -14.20 -5.36 -2.23
CA GLN A 86 -13.87 -6.29 -3.31
C GLN A 86 -14.67 -7.60 -3.19
N LEU A 87 -14.70 -8.22 -2.01
CA LEU A 87 -15.46 -9.46 -1.77
C LEU A 87 -16.96 -9.25 -1.93
N LEU A 88 -17.49 -8.12 -1.46
CA LEU A 88 -18.90 -7.76 -1.63
C LEU A 88 -19.25 -7.56 -3.11
N THR A 89 -18.39 -6.90 -3.90
CA THR A 89 -18.59 -6.76 -5.35
C THR A 89 -18.59 -8.12 -6.05
N LEU A 90 -17.65 -9.01 -5.73
CA LEU A 90 -17.61 -10.36 -6.29
C LEU A 90 -18.86 -11.17 -5.93
N TYR A 91 -19.32 -11.07 -4.69
CA TYR A 91 -20.56 -11.69 -4.24
C TYR A 91 -21.79 -11.18 -5.01
N VAL A 92 -21.93 -9.86 -5.17
CA VAL A 92 -23.06 -9.24 -5.88
C VAL A 92 -23.07 -9.61 -7.37
N ILE A 93 -21.90 -9.75 -8.00
CA ILE A 93 -21.78 -10.13 -9.41
C ILE A 93 -21.97 -11.66 -9.60
N GLY A 94 -22.03 -12.43 -8.51
CA GLY A 94 -22.16 -13.89 -8.57
C GLY A 94 -20.90 -14.56 -9.11
N TYR A 95 -19.72 -14.00 -8.80
CA TYR A 95 -18.45 -14.57 -9.23
C TYR A 95 -18.14 -15.86 -8.46
N GLU A 96 -18.06 -16.98 -9.19
CA GLU A 96 -17.63 -18.28 -8.68
C GLU A 96 -16.12 -18.41 -8.88
N SER A 97 -15.36 -18.52 -7.79
CA SER A 97 -13.89 -18.59 -7.87
C SER A 97 -13.36 -19.92 -8.43
N GLY A 98 -14.19 -20.97 -8.44
CA GLY A 98 -13.79 -22.34 -8.78
C GLY A 98 -12.80 -22.98 -7.79
N MET A 99 -12.44 -22.27 -6.72
CA MET A 99 -11.47 -22.74 -5.73
C MET A 99 -12.19 -23.49 -4.59
N PRO A 100 -11.73 -24.70 -4.21
CA PRO A 100 -12.27 -25.43 -3.07
C PRO A 100 -12.28 -24.59 -1.79
N TYR A 101 -13.34 -24.73 -0.99
CA TYR A 101 -13.44 -24.07 0.32
C TYR A 101 -12.27 -24.43 1.26
N THR A 102 -11.72 -25.64 1.13
CA THR A 102 -10.56 -26.10 1.89
C THR A 102 -9.32 -25.26 1.64
N ASP A 103 -9.09 -24.87 0.38
CA ASP A 103 -7.89 -24.12 -0.02
C ASP A 103 -7.97 -22.68 0.48
N ASN A 104 -9.16 -22.07 0.40
CA ASN A 104 -9.41 -20.75 0.98
C ASN A 104 -9.20 -20.73 2.51
N MET A 105 -9.65 -21.77 3.21
CA MET A 105 -9.46 -21.89 4.66
C MET A 105 -7.98 -22.07 5.02
N LEU A 106 -7.25 -22.85 4.23
CA LEU A 106 -5.82 -23.08 4.40
C LEU A 106 -5.04 -21.76 4.18
N LEU A 107 -5.35 -21.00 3.12
CA LEU A 107 -4.76 -19.68 2.86
C LEU A 107 -5.00 -18.69 4.01
N LEU A 108 -6.19 -18.71 4.62
CA LEU A 108 -6.51 -17.89 5.79
C LEU A 108 -5.63 -18.28 6.99
N GLN A 109 -5.49 -19.58 7.27
CA GLN A 109 -4.64 -20.08 8.35
C GLN A 109 -3.17 -19.70 8.15
N ILE A 110 -2.64 -19.89 6.93
CA ILE A 110 -1.28 -19.46 6.58
C ILE A 110 -1.12 -17.95 6.81
N SER A 111 -2.09 -17.14 6.40
CA SER A 111 -2.04 -15.69 6.58
C SER A 111 -1.95 -15.28 8.06
N VAL A 112 -2.71 -15.94 8.93
CA VAL A 112 -2.65 -15.71 10.39
C VAL A 112 -1.30 -16.12 10.96
N ILE A 113 -0.78 -17.28 10.56
CA ILE A 113 0.53 -17.77 11.01
C ILE A 113 1.62 -16.78 10.58
N VAL A 114 1.66 -16.39 9.30
CA VAL A 114 2.64 -15.43 8.77
C VAL A 114 2.56 -14.11 9.52
N PHE A 115 1.35 -13.62 9.84
CA PHE A 115 1.17 -12.41 10.64
C PHE A 115 1.77 -12.55 12.05
N LEU A 116 1.44 -13.62 12.78
CA LEU A 116 1.94 -13.84 14.15
C LEU A 116 3.46 -13.98 14.18
N PHE A 117 4.05 -14.73 13.25
CA PHE A 117 5.50 -14.87 13.14
C PHE A 117 6.17 -13.53 12.80
N THR A 118 5.59 -12.75 11.89
CA THR A 118 6.13 -11.44 11.53
C THR A 118 6.07 -10.49 12.72
N GLU A 119 5.02 -10.56 13.54
CA GLU A 119 4.85 -9.69 14.70
C GLU A 119 5.90 -9.98 15.78
N GLU A 120 6.01 -11.25 16.16
CA GLU A 120 6.88 -11.69 17.25
C GLU A 120 8.36 -11.53 16.90
N PHE A 121 8.77 -12.01 15.71
CA PHE A 121 10.18 -12.12 15.37
C PHE A 121 10.75 -10.87 14.67
N LEU A 122 9.96 -10.19 13.84
CA LEU A 122 10.44 -9.07 13.02
C LEU A 122 9.99 -7.72 13.59
N TYR A 123 8.70 -7.51 13.73
CA TYR A 123 8.15 -6.19 14.00
C TYR A 123 8.46 -5.66 15.40
N SER A 124 8.46 -6.55 16.41
CA SER A 124 8.81 -6.21 17.80
C SER A 124 10.22 -5.60 17.91
N GLN A 125 11.16 -6.05 17.07
CA GLN A 125 12.56 -5.59 17.08
C GLN A 125 12.82 -4.27 16.34
N ILE A 126 11.84 -3.77 15.57
CA ILE A 126 11.99 -2.58 14.72
C ILE A 126 11.54 -1.34 15.49
N ASP A 127 12.43 -0.40 15.77
CA ASP A 127 12.04 0.91 16.32
C ASP A 127 11.41 1.84 15.27
N ASN A 128 10.85 2.98 15.68
CA ASN A 128 10.18 3.92 14.76
C ASN A 128 11.11 4.48 13.67
N GLN A 129 12.40 4.66 13.96
CA GLN A 129 13.37 5.21 13.01
C GLN A 129 13.72 4.17 11.95
N LYS A 130 14.03 2.94 12.38
CA LYS A 130 14.23 1.80 11.48
C LYS A 130 12.99 1.50 10.65
N TYR A 131 11.80 1.59 11.23
CA TYR A 131 10.54 1.43 10.51
C TYR A 131 10.43 2.43 9.35
N THR A 132 10.71 3.70 9.62
CA THR A 132 10.69 4.78 8.61
C THR A 132 11.72 4.55 7.50
N GLN A 133 12.93 4.11 7.86
CA GLN A 133 13.99 3.81 6.88
C GLN A 133 13.64 2.60 6.00
N LEU A 134 13.22 1.48 6.62
CA LEU A 134 12.80 0.28 5.91
C LEU A 134 11.63 0.57 4.98
N PHE A 135 10.68 1.39 5.43
CA PHE A 135 9.54 1.78 4.62
C PHE A 135 9.93 2.63 3.41
N ALA A 136 10.86 3.59 3.57
CA ALA A 136 11.38 4.37 2.45
C ALA A 136 12.10 3.48 1.43
N ILE A 137 12.90 2.50 1.89
CA ILE A 137 13.54 1.50 1.02
C ILE A 137 12.49 0.67 0.28
N PHE A 138 11.48 0.18 0.99
CA PHE A 138 10.38 -0.59 0.40
C PHE A 138 9.66 0.19 -0.71
N LEU A 139 9.36 1.47 -0.49
CA LEU A 139 8.75 2.35 -1.49
C LEU A 139 9.67 2.57 -2.70
N ALA A 140 10.96 2.81 -2.46
CA ALA A 140 11.93 3.01 -3.54
C ALA A 140 12.05 1.75 -4.42
N VAL A 141 12.21 0.58 -3.82
CA VAL A 141 12.29 -0.71 -4.53
C VAL A 141 10.99 -0.97 -5.30
N SER A 142 9.84 -0.78 -4.65
CA SER A 142 8.53 -0.95 -5.30
C SER A 142 8.35 -0.02 -6.48
N GLY A 143 8.76 1.25 -6.34
CA GLY A 143 8.71 2.24 -7.41
C GLY A 143 9.60 1.88 -8.60
N VAL A 144 10.85 1.47 -8.35
CA VAL A 144 11.78 1.01 -9.40
C VAL A 144 11.23 -0.22 -10.13
N LEU A 145 10.80 -1.25 -9.38
CA LEU A 145 10.22 -2.46 -9.97
C LEU A 145 9.00 -2.15 -10.84
N LEU A 146 8.16 -1.23 -10.40
CA LEU A 146 6.96 -0.84 -11.14
C LEU A 146 7.30 -0.06 -12.42
N ILE A 147 8.29 0.82 -12.39
CA ILE A 147 8.79 1.52 -13.58
C ILE A 147 9.35 0.51 -14.58
N LEU A 148 10.22 -0.41 -14.13
CA LEU A 148 10.82 -1.43 -14.98
C LEU A 148 9.74 -2.28 -15.66
N LYS A 149 8.77 -2.79 -14.88
CA LYS A 149 7.62 -3.54 -15.42
C LYS A 149 6.81 -2.72 -16.42
N SER A 150 6.65 -1.42 -16.18
CA SER A 150 5.86 -0.52 -17.03
C SER A 150 6.56 -0.17 -18.34
N VAL A 151 7.90 -0.18 -18.39
CA VAL A 151 8.69 0.07 -19.60
C VAL A 151 8.85 -1.20 -20.44
N SER A 152 8.85 -2.37 -19.80
CA SER A 152 8.95 -3.67 -20.49
C SER A 152 7.63 -4.20 -21.06
N SER A 153 6.50 -3.59 -20.72
CA SER A 153 5.14 -4.02 -21.08
C SER A 153 4.49 -3.12 -22.12
#